data_AF-A0A1F9D073-F1
#
_entry.id   AF-A0A1F9D073-F1
#
_cell.length_a   1.000
_cell.length_b   1.000
_cell.length_c   1.000
_cell.angle_alpha   90.00
_cell.angle_beta   90.00
_cell.angle_gamma   90.00
#
_symmetry.space_group_name_H-M   'P 1'
#
loop_
_entity.id
_entity.type
_entity.pdbx_description
1 polymer ?
#
loop_
_entity_poly.entity_id
_entity_poly.type
_entity_poly.pdbx_seq_one_letter_code
_entity_poly.pdbx_strand_id
1 'polypeptide(L)'
;MGQLEAFGVLEPGFLTTVQDLGRFGFSQIGVPPSGALDPFSLRVGNLLVGNEEGEAGLETTIMGLRLKAMREAVIAITGGDLFPTLNGELLEMWRSHLLVEGDMLNFKGVRKGCRAYLALHGGIAVPEIMGSKSTFLPGKFGGLEGRALKKGDILYTLDIPTSFDKIGGRFPTDLIPTSEKETPLRVIPGPQDHHFTELGFQTFRSSFYQVTAKSDRMGIRLEGPKIERRSDVEESIISESLIPGAIQVPGDGKPMIILNELVTGGYTKIATIISTDLSKVAQLKPGDRVRFEPISAEEAHQLLRKQEGRLKNFKESFQHR
;
A
#
# COMPACT_ATOMS: atom_id res chain seq x y z
N MET A 1 22.23 11.13 -14.92
CA MET A 1 22.37 11.79 -13.62
C MET A 1 23.23 10.91 -12.73
N GLY A 2 24.03 11.50 -11.84
CA GLY A 2 24.80 10.73 -10.86
C GLY A 2 23.88 10.00 -9.86
N GLN A 3 24.43 9.03 -9.15
CA GLN A 3 23.77 8.37 -8.03
C GLN A 3 24.61 8.57 -6.77
N LEU A 4 23.94 8.72 -5.64
CA LEU A 4 24.56 8.99 -4.35
C LEU A 4 24.06 7.98 -3.33
N GLU A 5 24.96 7.49 -2.48
CA GLU A 5 24.59 6.62 -1.36
C GLU A 5 23.72 7.39 -0.37
N ALA A 6 22.47 6.96 -0.18
CA ALA A 6 21.53 7.59 0.73
C ALA A 6 21.46 6.85 2.06
N PHE A 7 21.33 5.52 2.02
CA PHE A 7 21.16 4.70 3.21
C PHE A 7 21.97 3.40 3.16
N GLY A 8 22.58 3.03 4.27
CA GLY A 8 23.01 1.67 4.54
C GLY A 8 21.95 0.90 5.32
N VAL A 9 21.60 -0.30 4.85
CA VAL A 9 20.61 -1.16 5.51
C VAL A 9 21.29 -1.97 6.62
N LEU A 10 21.02 -1.62 7.87
CA LEU A 10 21.57 -2.35 9.02
C LEU A 10 20.71 -3.56 9.39
N GLU A 11 19.40 -3.37 9.38
CA GLU A 11 18.40 -4.41 9.57
C GLU A 11 17.28 -4.20 8.53
N PRO A 12 16.93 -5.20 7.72
CA PRO A 12 15.96 -5.02 6.63
C PRO A 12 14.49 -4.97 7.11
N GLY A 13 14.23 -5.24 8.39
CA GLY A 13 12.89 -5.46 8.91
C GLY A 13 12.26 -6.77 8.46
N PHE A 14 11.00 -6.96 8.85
CA PHE A 14 10.25 -8.17 8.52
C PHE A 14 10.06 -8.34 7.01
N LEU A 15 9.61 -7.28 6.34
CA LEU A 15 9.55 -7.19 4.89
C LEU A 15 9.64 -5.73 4.47
N THR A 16 10.71 -5.37 3.75
CA THR A 16 10.90 -4.05 3.15
C THR A 16 11.23 -4.20 1.68
N THR A 17 10.50 -3.49 0.82
CA THR A 17 10.68 -3.51 -0.64
C THR A 17 10.63 -2.11 -1.23
N VAL A 18 11.25 -1.93 -2.40
CA VAL A 18 11.10 -0.70 -3.18
C VAL A 18 9.77 -0.79 -3.94
N GLN A 19 8.93 0.24 -3.81
CA GLN A 19 7.62 0.30 -4.46
C GLN A 19 7.36 1.70 -5.01
N ASP A 20 6.93 1.77 -6.27
CA ASP A 20 6.30 2.96 -6.87
C ASP A 20 4.79 2.72 -7.01
N LEU A 21 4.12 3.35 -7.99
CA LEU A 21 2.69 3.12 -8.25
C LEU A 21 2.39 1.84 -9.04
N GLY A 22 3.41 1.11 -9.49
CA GLY A 22 3.30 -0.16 -10.17
C GLY A 22 3.55 -0.09 -11.68
N ARG A 23 3.52 -1.26 -12.32
CA ARG A 23 3.72 -1.46 -13.76
C ARG A 23 2.42 -1.83 -14.47
N PHE A 24 1.94 -0.95 -15.33
CA PHE A 24 0.66 -1.15 -16.03
C PHE A 24 0.87 -1.60 -17.48
N GLY A 25 -0.09 -2.34 -18.03
CA GLY A 25 -0.08 -2.77 -19.44
C GLY A 25 0.60 -4.11 -19.72
N PHE A 26 0.87 -4.93 -18.68
CA PHE A 26 1.50 -6.25 -18.82
C PHE A 26 0.67 -7.41 -18.24
N SER A 27 -0.53 -7.15 -17.74
CA SER A 27 -1.41 -8.16 -17.14
C SER A 27 -1.84 -9.24 -18.14
N GLN A 28 -1.94 -8.91 -19.43
CA GLN A 28 -2.26 -9.86 -20.50
C GLN A 28 -1.18 -10.95 -20.69
N ILE A 29 0.05 -10.73 -20.22
CA ILE A 29 1.13 -11.74 -20.21
C ILE A 29 1.41 -12.28 -18.80
N GLY A 30 0.48 -12.08 -17.85
CA GLY A 30 0.57 -12.60 -16.49
C GLY A 30 1.45 -11.79 -15.53
N VAL A 31 1.87 -10.57 -15.91
CA VAL A 31 2.65 -9.70 -15.03
C VAL A 31 1.72 -8.79 -14.22
N PRO A 32 1.75 -8.86 -12.88
CA PRO A 32 0.93 -8.00 -12.03
C PRO A 32 1.51 -6.58 -11.94
N PRO A 33 0.67 -5.59 -11.57
CA PRO A 33 1.13 -4.23 -11.37
C PRO A 33 2.13 -4.07 -10.21
N SER A 34 2.02 -4.90 -9.16
CA SER A 34 2.68 -4.62 -7.87
C SER A 34 2.41 -3.18 -7.42
N GLY A 35 3.42 -2.37 -7.10
CA GLY A 35 3.18 -1.04 -6.53
C GLY A 35 2.98 -1.07 -5.03
N ALA A 36 2.95 0.12 -4.44
CA ALA A 36 2.54 0.32 -3.07
C ALA A 36 1.11 -0.20 -2.86
N LEU A 37 0.88 -0.93 -1.76
CA LEU A 37 -0.48 -1.36 -1.41
C LEU A 37 -1.34 -0.18 -0.93
N ASP A 38 -0.71 0.85 -0.38
CA ASP A 38 -1.31 2.12 0.01
C ASP A 38 -0.73 3.24 -0.87
N PRO A 39 -1.20 3.39 -2.12
CA PRO A 39 -0.67 4.38 -3.04
C PRO A 39 -0.90 5.81 -2.55
N PHE A 40 -1.95 6.06 -1.74
CA PHE A 40 -2.19 7.38 -1.16
C PHE A 40 -1.04 7.79 -0.24
N SER A 41 -0.64 6.90 0.68
CA SER A 41 0.44 7.19 1.61
C SER A 41 1.78 7.39 0.90
N LEU A 42 2.10 6.56 -0.11
CA LEU A 42 3.29 6.74 -0.94
C LEU A 42 3.29 8.12 -1.63
N ARG A 43 2.19 8.47 -2.31
CA ARG A 43 2.04 9.76 -3.03
C ARG A 43 2.25 10.96 -2.10
N VAL A 44 1.63 10.96 -0.94
CA VAL A 44 1.80 12.04 0.04
C VAL A 44 3.26 12.12 0.53
N GLY A 45 3.89 10.97 0.80
CA GLY A 45 5.30 10.92 1.20
C GLY A 45 6.21 11.55 0.14
N ASN A 46 6.01 11.18 -1.12
CA ASN A 46 6.76 11.74 -2.25
C ASN A 46 6.56 13.25 -2.40
N LEU A 47 5.32 13.73 -2.32
CA LEU A 47 5.02 15.16 -2.40
C LEU A 47 5.71 15.94 -1.26
N LEU A 48 5.73 15.41 -0.04
CA LEU A 48 6.37 16.04 1.12
C LEU A 48 7.89 16.23 0.96
N VAL A 49 8.54 15.34 0.21
CA VAL A 49 9.98 15.44 -0.09
C VAL A 49 10.27 16.11 -1.43
N GLY A 50 9.25 16.63 -2.12
CA GLY A 50 9.40 17.35 -3.39
C GLY A 50 9.58 16.46 -4.62
N ASN A 51 9.29 15.15 -4.53
CA ASN A 51 9.29 14.26 -5.68
C ASN A 51 7.97 14.38 -6.47
N GLU A 52 7.96 13.84 -7.69
CA GLU A 52 6.70 13.47 -8.32
C GLU A 52 5.98 12.39 -7.49
N GLU A 53 4.65 12.46 -7.46
CA GLU A 53 3.84 11.65 -6.54
C GLU A 53 4.03 10.14 -6.73
N GLY A 54 4.39 9.71 -7.95
CA GLY A 54 4.59 8.31 -8.29
C GLY A 54 6.00 7.78 -8.14
N GLU A 55 6.94 8.57 -7.61
CA GLU A 55 8.32 8.11 -7.41
C GLU A 55 8.40 6.92 -6.42
N ALA A 56 9.43 6.10 -6.55
CA ALA A 56 9.63 4.94 -5.69
C ALA A 56 10.06 5.35 -4.28
N GLY A 57 9.41 4.74 -3.29
CA GLY A 57 9.79 4.77 -1.88
C GLY A 57 10.01 3.36 -1.35
N LEU A 58 10.35 3.25 -0.07
CA LEU A 58 10.38 1.97 0.63
C LEU A 58 9.02 1.70 1.26
N GLU A 59 8.39 0.58 0.92
CA GLU A 59 7.27 0.01 1.68
C GLU A 59 7.85 -0.94 2.73
N THR A 60 7.63 -0.66 4.02
CA THR A 60 8.07 -1.49 5.14
C THR A 60 6.87 -2.00 5.96
N THR A 61 6.93 -3.27 6.37
CA THR A 61 5.82 -3.99 6.99
C THR A 61 6.14 -4.37 8.44
N ILE A 62 5.23 -4.07 9.36
CA ILE A 62 5.25 -4.44 10.78
C ILE A 62 6.39 -3.83 11.62
N MET A 63 7.65 -4.23 11.43
CA MET A 63 8.75 -3.81 12.31
C MET A 63 10.16 -4.11 11.76
N GLY A 64 11.16 -3.52 12.41
CA GLY A 64 12.56 -3.96 12.38
C GLY A 64 13.42 -3.36 11.28
N LEU A 65 12.90 -2.43 10.49
CA LEU A 65 13.71 -1.71 9.50
C LEU A 65 14.62 -0.72 10.22
N ARG A 66 15.92 -0.85 10.02
CA ARG A 66 16.93 0.07 10.55
C ARG A 66 17.91 0.49 9.45
N LEU A 67 17.95 1.80 9.21
CA LEU A 67 18.77 2.44 8.19
C LEU A 67 19.76 3.40 8.84
N LYS A 68 20.96 3.49 8.28
CA LYS A 68 21.93 4.53 8.58
C LYS A 68 21.98 5.51 7.41
N ALA A 69 21.79 6.79 7.66
CA ALA A 69 22.02 7.83 6.66
C ALA A 69 23.50 7.89 6.29
N MET A 70 23.79 7.81 4.99
CA MET A 70 25.16 7.87 4.45
C MET A 70 25.54 9.29 4.01
N ARG A 71 24.59 10.22 4.09
CA ARG A 71 24.71 11.62 3.69
C ARG A 71 23.53 12.41 4.24
N GLU A 72 23.53 13.71 3.97
CA GLU A 72 22.33 14.53 4.12
C GLU A 72 21.21 14.06 3.19
N ALA A 73 20.01 13.84 3.75
CA ALA A 73 18.87 13.30 3.04
C ALA A 73 17.56 13.89 3.57
N VAL A 74 16.68 14.34 2.67
CA VAL A 74 15.32 14.77 3.05
C VAL A 74 14.37 13.58 2.88
N ILE A 75 13.66 13.23 3.95
CA ILE A 75 12.73 12.10 3.97
C ILE A 75 11.34 12.51 4.45
N ALA A 76 10.34 11.68 4.16
CA ALA A 76 9.05 11.70 4.84
C ALA A 76 8.58 10.26 5.11
N ILE A 77 7.89 10.07 6.24
CA ILE A 77 7.31 8.77 6.61
C ILE A 77 5.79 8.89 6.70
N THR A 78 5.07 8.06 5.96
CA THR A 78 3.60 8.05 5.87
C THR A 78 3.04 6.63 6.03
N GLY A 79 1.71 6.47 6.00
CA GLY A 79 1.04 5.19 6.20
C GLY A 79 0.78 4.86 7.68
N GLY A 80 0.92 3.58 8.04
CA GLY A 80 0.76 3.09 9.40
C GLY A 80 1.90 3.54 10.32
N ASP A 81 1.56 3.81 11.58
CA ASP A 81 2.54 4.13 12.62
C ASP A 81 3.27 2.85 13.06
N LEU A 82 4.45 2.65 12.49
CA LEU A 82 5.38 1.57 12.85
C LEU A 82 6.47 2.05 13.84
N PHE A 83 6.13 3.04 14.65
CA PHE A 83 6.99 3.64 15.68
C PHE A 83 8.36 4.06 15.11
N PRO A 84 8.40 4.97 14.12
CA PRO A 84 9.65 5.48 13.58
C PRO A 84 10.38 6.33 14.62
N THR A 85 11.69 6.12 14.73
CA THR A 85 12.57 6.91 15.58
C THR A 85 13.82 7.32 14.83
N LEU A 86 14.32 8.52 15.11
CA LEU A 86 15.58 9.05 14.62
C LEU A 86 16.53 9.19 15.80
N ASN A 87 17.66 8.48 15.78
CA ASN A 87 18.65 8.46 16.86
C ASN A 87 18.04 8.11 18.24
N GLY A 88 16.99 7.30 18.26
CA GLY A 88 16.29 6.86 19.47
C GLY A 88 15.05 7.67 19.82
N GLU A 89 14.95 8.91 19.34
CA GLU A 89 13.83 9.83 19.59
C GLU A 89 12.69 9.61 18.60
N LEU A 90 11.44 9.82 19.04
CA LEU A 90 10.27 9.64 18.19
C LEU A 90 10.29 10.61 17.00
N LEU A 91 10.13 10.08 15.78
CA LEU A 91 10.08 10.88 14.56
C LEU A 91 8.62 11.14 14.16
N GLU A 92 8.27 12.40 13.93
CA GLU A 92 6.92 12.80 13.52
C GLU A 92 6.61 12.29 12.10
N MET A 93 5.51 11.54 11.93
CA MET A 93 5.07 11.09 10.60
C MET A 93 4.30 12.19 9.84
N TRP A 94 4.07 11.97 8.55
CA TRP A 94 3.34 12.89 7.65
C TRP A 94 3.98 14.28 7.58
N ARG A 95 5.31 14.30 7.76
CA ARG A 95 6.17 15.48 7.78
C ARG A 95 7.50 15.16 7.10
N SER A 96 8.08 16.14 6.42
CA SER A 96 9.43 16.04 5.88
C SER A 96 10.49 16.40 6.92
N HIS A 97 11.59 15.66 6.93
CA HIS A 97 12.71 15.81 7.86
C HIS A 97 14.04 15.77 7.12
N LEU A 98 15.01 16.53 7.61
CA LEU A 98 16.40 16.42 7.19
C LEU A 98 17.12 15.44 8.11
N LEU A 99 17.74 14.42 7.50
CA LEU A 99 18.73 13.56 8.13
C LEU A 99 20.12 14.07 7.76
N VAL A 100 21.06 13.89 8.65
CA VAL A 100 22.49 14.12 8.40
C VAL A 100 23.24 12.78 8.36
N GLU A 101 24.45 12.78 7.81
CA GLU A 101 25.28 11.58 7.77
C GLU A 101 25.46 10.98 9.18
N GLY A 102 25.29 9.66 9.28
CA GLY A 102 25.40 8.95 10.55
C GLY A 102 24.08 8.79 11.30
N ASP A 103 23.04 9.54 10.94
CA ASP A 103 21.71 9.41 11.56
C ASP A 103 21.14 8.00 11.41
N MET A 104 20.44 7.57 12.44
CA MET A 104 19.93 6.22 12.58
C MET A 104 18.40 6.23 12.59
N LEU A 105 17.80 5.85 11.46
CA LEU A 105 16.36 5.69 11.34
C LEU A 105 15.95 4.27 11.69
N ASN A 106 14.97 4.11 12.59
CA ASN A 106 14.51 2.80 13.05
C ASN A 106 12.98 2.75 13.16
N PHE A 107 12.36 1.72 12.58
CA PHE A 107 10.94 1.39 12.70
C PHE A 107 10.77 0.30 13.76
N LYS A 108 10.50 0.70 15.01
CA LYS A 108 10.55 -0.20 16.16
C LYS A 108 9.41 -1.22 16.22
N GLY A 109 8.27 -0.92 15.60
CA GLY A 109 7.14 -1.85 15.51
C GLY A 109 5.77 -1.18 15.48
N VAL A 110 4.73 -1.99 15.30
CA VAL A 110 3.36 -1.49 15.06
C VAL A 110 2.77 -0.79 16.28
N ARG A 111 2.41 0.49 16.12
CA ARG A 111 1.45 1.21 16.97
C ARG A 111 0.07 1.29 16.31
N LYS A 112 0.03 1.54 15.00
CA LYS A 112 -1.21 1.66 14.20
C LYS A 112 -0.97 1.19 12.76
N GLY A 113 -1.95 0.50 12.17
CA GLY A 113 -1.84 0.00 10.80
C GLY A 113 -0.88 -1.18 10.66
N CYS A 114 -0.30 -1.33 9.47
CA CYS A 114 0.52 -2.48 9.08
C CYS A 114 1.75 -2.10 8.24
N ARG A 115 1.62 -1.05 7.41
CA ARG A 115 2.64 -0.67 6.42
C ARG A 115 2.95 0.81 6.47
N ALA A 116 4.23 1.15 6.56
CA ALA A 116 4.72 2.52 6.44
C ALA A 116 5.48 2.69 5.13
N TYR A 117 5.52 3.93 4.65
CA TYR A 117 6.24 4.32 3.44
C TYR A 117 7.31 5.34 3.81
N LEU A 118 8.55 5.07 3.41
CA LEU A 118 9.65 6.03 3.49
C LEU A 118 9.89 6.60 2.09
N ALA A 119 9.54 7.87 1.90
CA ALA A 119 9.92 8.62 0.73
C ALA A 119 11.26 9.33 0.98
N LEU A 120 12.09 9.38 -0.06
CA LEU A 120 13.40 10.02 -0.06
C LEU A 120 13.43 11.03 -1.21
N HIS A 121 13.89 12.25 -0.95
CA HIS A 121 14.10 13.25 -2.00
C HIS A 121 15.05 12.70 -3.08
N GLY A 122 14.66 12.84 -4.35
CA GLY A 122 15.35 12.25 -5.50
C GLY A 122 14.99 10.78 -5.77
N GLY A 123 14.13 10.19 -4.94
CA GLY A 123 13.63 8.83 -5.08
C GLY A 123 14.66 7.76 -4.71
N ILE A 124 14.23 6.50 -4.76
CA ILE A 124 15.15 5.36 -4.68
C ILE A 124 15.66 5.04 -6.10
N ALA A 125 16.98 5.17 -6.30
CA ALA A 125 17.62 4.93 -7.58
C ALA A 125 17.81 3.43 -7.82
N VAL A 126 16.88 2.84 -8.58
CA VAL A 126 16.90 1.46 -9.06
C VAL A 126 16.46 1.43 -10.53
N PRO A 127 16.85 0.40 -11.31
CA PRO A 127 16.40 0.26 -12.69
C PRO A 127 14.88 0.12 -12.78
N GLU A 128 14.30 0.73 -13.81
CA GLU A 128 12.92 0.48 -14.18
C GLU A 128 12.82 -0.82 -14.99
N ILE A 129 11.88 -1.68 -14.61
CA ILE A 129 11.51 -2.88 -15.35
C ILE A 129 10.06 -2.73 -15.75
N MET A 130 9.79 -2.74 -17.06
CA MET A 130 8.45 -2.52 -17.61
C MET A 130 7.84 -1.18 -17.16
N GLY A 131 8.67 -0.13 -17.10
CA GLY A 131 8.25 1.24 -16.75
C GLY A 131 7.97 1.45 -15.26
N SER A 132 8.50 0.61 -14.37
CA SER A 132 8.29 0.69 -12.93
C SER A 132 9.51 0.22 -12.14
N LYS A 133 9.72 0.84 -10.99
CA LYS A 133 10.70 0.51 -9.95
C LYS A 133 10.15 -0.42 -8.89
N SER A 134 8.88 -0.82 -8.94
CA SER A 134 8.31 -1.72 -7.94
C SER A 134 8.96 -3.10 -7.93
N THR A 135 9.07 -3.72 -6.75
CA THR A 135 9.49 -5.11 -6.61
C THR A 135 8.30 -6.07 -6.74
N PHE A 136 8.43 -7.08 -7.61
CA PHE A 136 7.54 -8.26 -7.65
C PHE A 136 8.27 -9.49 -7.09
N LEU A 137 8.01 -9.81 -5.82
CA LEU A 137 8.75 -10.86 -5.09
C LEU A 137 8.59 -12.27 -5.70
N PRO A 138 7.36 -12.76 -6.04
CA PRO A 138 7.21 -14.06 -6.68
C PRO A 138 7.98 -14.19 -8.00
N GLY A 139 7.98 -13.12 -8.82
CA GLY A 139 8.68 -13.10 -10.11
C GLY A 139 10.17 -12.74 -10.03
N LYS A 140 10.66 -12.32 -8.86
CA LYS A 140 12.05 -11.93 -8.61
C LYS A 140 12.58 -10.84 -9.56
N PHE A 141 11.78 -9.81 -9.82
CA PHE A 141 12.24 -8.65 -10.60
C PHE A 141 11.71 -7.32 -10.05
N GLY A 142 12.36 -6.23 -10.48
CA GLY A 142 12.03 -4.86 -10.12
C GLY A 142 12.52 -4.47 -8.73
N GLY A 143 12.57 -3.17 -8.44
CA GLY A 143 13.19 -2.64 -7.23
C GLY A 143 14.68 -3.01 -7.12
N LEU A 144 15.13 -3.33 -5.91
CA LEU A 144 16.50 -3.77 -5.69
C LEU A 144 16.62 -5.27 -5.99
N GLU A 145 17.11 -5.60 -7.18
CA GLU A 145 17.40 -6.97 -7.64
C GLU A 145 16.21 -7.95 -7.53
N GLY A 146 14.97 -7.45 -7.59
CA GLY A 146 13.78 -8.31 -7.51
C GLY A 146 13.51 -8.94 -6.15
N ARG A 147 14.09 -8.40 -5.08
CA ARG A 147 14.01 -9.00 -3.74
C ARG A 147 13.69 -7.97 -2.66
N ALA A 148 13.33 -8.48 -1.48
CA ALA A 148 13.33 -7.67 -0.28
C ALA A 148 14.75 -7.19 0.05
N LEU A 149 14.83 -6.08 0.79
CA LEU A 149 16.09 -5.57 1.30
C LEU A 149 16.77 -6.60 2.21
N LYS A 150 18.09 -6.55 2.26
CA LYS A 150 18.96 -7.37 3.10
C LYS A 150 19.91 -6.48 3.88
N LYS A 151 20.37 -7.00 5.02
CA LYS A 151 21.46 -6.37 5.77
C LYS A 151 22.69 -6.20 4.88
N GLY A 152 23.24 -5.00 4.88
CA GLY A 152 24.40 -4.63 4.07
C GLY A 152 24.09 -4.04 2.70
N ASP A 153 22.81 -4.03 2.27
CA ASP A 153 22.42 -3.31 1.06
C ASP A 153 22.70 -1.81 1.22
N ILE A 154 23.07 -1.15 0.12
CA ILE A 154 23.17 0.30 0.00
C ILE A 154 22.06 0.78 -0.92
N LEU A 155 21.28 1.75 -0.45
CA LEU A 155 20.25 2.41 -1.24
C LEU A 155 20.79 3.73 -1.79
N TYR A 156 20.58 3.93 -3.08
CA TYR A 156 21.02 5.13 -3.78
C TYR A 156 19.85 6.08 -4.03
N THR A 157 20.14 7.37 -4.15
CA THR A 157 19.24 8.41 -4.66
C THR A 157 19.85 9.08 -5.88
N LEU A 158 19.04 9.79 -6.66
CA LEU A 158 19.53 10.62 -7.76
C LEU A 158 20.30 11.83 -7.23
N ASP A 159 21.39 12.18 -7.92
CA ASP A 159 22.16 13.39 -7.65
C ASP A 159 21.43 14.63 -8.19
N ILE A 160 20.47 15.11 -7.40
CA ILE A 160 19.72 16.33 -7.64
C ILE A 160 19.87 17.29 -6.44
N PRO A 161 19.77 18.61 -6.65
CA PRO A 161 19.88 19.57 -5.57
C PRO A 161 18.84 19.31 -4.48
N THR A 162 19.29 19.18 -3.23
CA THR A 162 18.41 18.97 -2.09
C THR A 162 17.36 20.08 -1.99
N SER A 163 16.09 19.69 -1.95
CA SER A 163 14.97 20.64 -1.79
C SER A 163 14.82 21.11 -0.33
N PHE A 164 15.74 21.97 0.12
CA PHE A 164 15.75 22.52 1.48
C PHE A 164 14.48 23.32 1.81
N ASP A 165 13.83 23.90 0.80
CA ASP A 165 12.54 24.60 0.89
C ASP A 165 11.39 23.70 1.36
N LYS A 166 11.50 22.38 1.16
CA LYS A 166 10.46 21.43 1.55
C LYS A 166 10.62 20.91 2.98
N ILE A 167 11.73 21.19 3.66
CA ILE A 167 11.99 20.69 5.02
C ILE A 167 10.94 21.22 6.01
N GLY A 168 10.41 20.33 6.85
CA GLY A 168 9.40 20.68 7.85
C GLY A 168 7.99 20.85 7.26
N GLY A 169 7.82 20.61 5.96
CA GLY A 169 6.53 20.45 5.31
C GLY A 169 5.67 19.39 5.99
N ARG A 170 4.37 19.67 6.14
CA ARG A 170 3.42 18.79 6.86
C ARG A 170 2.19 18.56 6.01
N PHE A 171 1.75 17.32 5.96
CA PHE A 171 0.44 17.01 5.40
C PHE A 171 -0.64 17.36 6.44
N PRO A 172 -1.75 18.04 6.05
CA PRO A 172 -2.80 18.42 6.99
C PRO A 172 -3.36 17.21 7.73
N THR A 173 -3.44 17.30 9.06
CA THR A 173 -3.78 16.16 9.93
C THR A 173 -5.21 15.66 9.72
N ASP A 174 -6.13 16.55 9.34
CA ASP A 174 -7.52 16.27 9.00
C ASP A 174 -7.68 15.50 7.68
N LEU A 175 -6.65 15.51 6.84
CA LEU A 175 -6.61 14.78 5.57
C LEU A 175 -5.94 13.40 5.69
N ILE A 176 -5.27 13.11 6.81
CA ILE A 176 -4.63 11.81 7.04
C ILE A 176 -5.72 10.73 7.20
N PRO A 177 -5.67 9.63 6.42
CA PRO A 177 -6.61 8.53 6.56
C PRO A 177 -6.58 7.95 7.98
N THR A 178 -7.75 7.89 8.62
CA THR A 178 -7.89 7.25 9.92
C THR A 178 -7.96 5.74 9.74
N SER A 179 -7.03 5.01 10.36
CA SER A 179 -7.16 3.57 10.59
C SER A 179 -7.86 3.35 11.94
N GLU A 180 -9.12 2.95 11.91
CA GLU A 180 -9.86 2.53 13.10
C GLU A 180 -9.81 1.00 13.23
N LYS A 181 -9.89 0.48 14.46
CA LYS A 181 -9.86 -0.98 14.72
C LYS A 181 -11.01 -1.72 14.03
N GLU A 182 -12.12 -1.03 13.75
CA GLU A 182 -13.29 -1.56 13.07
C GLU A 182 -13.69 -0.62 11.93
N THR A 183 -12.90 -0.60 10.87
CA THR A 183 -13.17 0.29 9.72
C THR A 183 -14.11 -0.40 8.73
N PRO A 184 -15.29 0.15 8.43
CA PRO A 184 -16.10 -0.34 7.30
C PRO A 184 -15.34 -0.12 5.99
N LEU A 185 -15.29 -1.17 5.17
CA LEU A 185 -14.74 -1.12 3.82
C LEU A 185 -15.89 -0.97 2.84
N ARG A 186 -15.89 0.16 2.11
CA ARG A 186 -16.93 0.44 1.12
C ARG A 186 -16.70 -0.38 -0.14
N VAL A 187 -17.75 -1.01 -0.64
CA VAL A 187 -17.69 -1.95 -1.75
C VAL A 187 -18.78 -1.68 -2.78
N ILE A 188 -18.49 -1.97 -4.04
CA ILE A 188 -19.48 -2.03 -5.12
C ILE A 188 -19.81 -3.52 -5.34
N PRO A 189 -21.08 -3.96 -5.24
CA PRO A 189 -21.47 -5.35 -5.48
C PRO A 189 -21.11 -5.82 -6.91
N GLY A 190 -20.83 -7.12 -7.04
CA GLY A 190 -20.52 -7.76 -8.31
C GLY A 190 -19.03 -7.84 -8.64
N PRO A 191 -18.68 -8.39 -9.82
CA PRO A 191 -19.59 -8.71 -10.93
C PRO A 191 -20.39 -10.02 -10.82
N GLN A 192 -20.06 -10.93 -9.89
CA GLN A 192 -20.77 -12.21 -9.71
C GLN A 192 -21.53 -12.29 -8.38
N ASP A 193 -22.04 -11.17 -7.90
CA ASP A 193 -22.94 -11.10 -6.74
C ASP A 193 -24.19 -11.98 -6.92
N HIS A 194 -24.69 -12.10 -8.15
CA HIS A 194 -25.82 -12.97 -8.50
C HIS A 194 -25.57 -14.49 -8.32
N HIS A 195 -24.33 -14.92 -8.07
CA HIS A 195 -24.00 -16.31 -7.70
C HIS A 195 -24.30 -16.62 -6.22
N PHE A 196 -24.54 -15.60 -5.41
CA PHE A 196 -24.82 -15.74 -3.98
C PHE A 196 -26.30 -15.61 -3.71
N THR A 197 -26.78 -16.26 -2.64
CA THR A 197 -28.18 -16.10 -2.23
C THR A 197 -28.37 -14.74 -1.55
N GLU A 198 -29.62 -14.29 -1.43
CA GLU A 198 -29.94 -13.08 -0.67
C GLU A 198 -29.42 -13.18 0.78
N LEU A 199 -29.53 -14.36 1.40
CA LEU A 199 -28.98 -14.65 2.72
C LEU A 199 -27.45 -14.58 2.73
N GLY A 200 -26.79 -15.11 1.70
CA GLY A 200 -25.34 -15.01 1.53
C GLY A 200 -24.87 -13.56 1.42
N PHE A 201 -25.53 -12.75 0.59
CA PHE A 201 -25.23 -11.33 0.45
C PHE A 201 -25.52 -10.54 1.74
N GLN A 202 -26.61 -10.85 2.44
CA GLN A 202 -26.92 -10.29 3.76
C GLN A 202 -25.84 -10.65 4.79
N THR A 203 -25.36 -11.89 4.77
CA THR A 203 -24.27 -12.36 5.64
C THR A 203 -22.99 -11.57 5.36
N PHE A 204 -22.63 -11.41 4.08
CA PHE A 204 -21.47 -10.64 3.63
C PHE A 204 -21.47 -9.20 4.14
N ARG A 205 -22.59 -8.48 4.05
CA ARG A 205 -22.66 -7.06 4.46
C ARG A 205 -22.84 -6.85 5.96
N SER A 206 -23.45 -7.80 6.68
CA SER A 206 -23.80 -7.62 8.10
C SER A 206 -22.79 -8.24 9.08
N SER A 207 -21.95 -9.15 8.60
CA SER A 207 -20.98 -9.87 9.43
C SER A 207 -19.65 -9.14 9.58
N PHE A 208 -18.93 -9.49 10.64
CA PHE A 208 -17.51 -9.17 10.77
C PHE A 208 -16.65 -10.32 10.27
N TYR A 209 -15.57 -9.96 9.60
CA TYR A 209 -14.58 -10.88 9.07
C TYR A 209 -13.20 -10.53 9.64
N GLN A 210 -12.52 -11.52 10.20
CA GLN A 210 -11.21 -11.36 10.82
C GLN A 210 -10.09 -11.67 9.83
N VAL A 211 -9.09 -10.81 9.77
CA VAL A 211 -7.89 -11.02 8.95
C VAL A 211 -7.05 -12.15 9.51
N THR A 212 -6.72 -13.12 8.67
CA THR A 212 -5.92 -14.29 9.06
C THR A 212 -4.42 -14.06 8.87
N ALA A 213 -3.60 -14.89 9.53
CA ALA A 213 -2.14 -14.90 9.36
C ALA A 213 -1.67 -15.38 7.98
N LYS A 214 -2.57 -15.95 7.15
CA LYS A 214 -2.28 -16.40 5.78
C LYS A 214 -2.47 -15.29 4.74
N SER A 215 -2.31 -14.03 5.15
CA SER A 215 -2.49 -12.84 4.32
C SER A 215 -1.13 -12.27 3.92
N ASP A 216 -0.98 -11.89 2.66
CA ASP A 216 0.27 -11.35 2.10
C ASP A 216 -0.04 -10.23 1.08
N ARG A 217 0.88 -9.96 0.14
CA ARG A 217 0.67 -8.95 -0.93
C ARG A 217 -0.17 -9.45 -2.09
N MET A 218 -0.46 -10.75 -2.19
CA MET A 218 -1.38 -11.32 -3.19
C MET A 218 -2.83 -11.15 -2.75
N GLY A 219 -3.10 -11.37 -1.47
CA GLY A 219 -4.42 -11.12 -0.92
C GLY A 219 -4.55 -11.29 0.58
N ILE A 220 -5.64 -10.77 1.11
CA ILE A 220 -6.01 -10.82 2.52
C ILE A 220 -7.10 -11.88 2.70
N ARG A 221 -6.76 -12.96 3.38
CA ARG A 221 -7.69 -14.05 3.68
C ARG A 221 -8.44 -13.74 4.96
N LEU A 222 -9.75 -13.89 4.91
CA LEU A 222 -10.62 -13.55 6.03
C LEU A 222 -11.32 -14.78 6.61
N GLU A 223 -11.50 -14.77 7.93
CA GLU A 223 -12.25 -15.77 8.69
C GLU A 223 -13.57 -15.16 9.20
N GLY A 224 -14.68 -15.87 9.08
CA GLY A 224 -15.98 -15.38 9.50
C GLY A 224 -17.12 -16.30 9.05
N PRO A 225 -18.38 -15.84 9.16
CA PRO A 225 -19.54 -16.60 8.69
C PRO A 225 -19.44 -16.94 7.20
N LYS A 226 -19.84 -18.16 6.83
CA LYS A 226 -19.84 -18.60 5.44
C LYS A 226 -20.87 -17.82 4.63
N ILE A 227 -20.43 -17.32 3.48
CA ILE A 227 -21.29 -16.65 2.51
C ILE A 227 -21.96 -17.73 1.67
N GLU A 228 -23.28 -17.82 1.77
CA GLU A 228 -24.06 -18.83 1.06
C GLU A 228 -24.10 -18.56 -0.45
N ARG A 229 -23.80 -19.60 -1.22
CA ARG A 229 -23.96 -19.62 -2.67
C ARG A 229 -25.28 -20.24 -3.05
N ARG A 230 -25.78 -19.86 -4.22
CA ARG A 230 -26.88 -20.59 -4.83
C ARG A 230 -26.42 -21.98 -5.25
N SER A 231 -27.32 -22.95 -5.19
CA SER A 231 -27.04 -24.34 -5.57
C SER A 231 -27.08 -24.58 -7.08
N ASP A 232 -27.63 -23.65 -7.85
CA ASP A 232 -27.81 -23.73 -9.31
C ASP A 232 -26.70 -23.04 -10.11
N VAL A 233 -25.64 -22.58 -9.45
CA VAL A 233 -24.47 -21.97 -10.09
C VAL A 233 -23.20 -22.76 -9.78
N GLU A 234 -22.24 -22.76 -10.69
CA GLU A 234 -20.95 -23.43 -10.49
C GLU A 234 -20.12 -22.75 -9.38
N GLU A 235 -19.34 -23.55 -8.65
CA GLU A 235 -18.45 -23.04 -7.59
C GLU A 235 -17.25 -22.26 -8.13
N SER A 236 -16.81 -22.59 -9.33
CA SER A 236 -15.73 -21.91 -10.05
C SER A 236 -16.29 -21.23 -11.30
N ILE A 237 -15.61 -20.18 -11.73
CA ILE A 237 -15.85 -19.51 -13.01
C ILE A 237 -14.67 -19.74 -13.94
N ILE A 238 -14.90 -19.53 -15.24
CA ILE A 238 -13.81 -19.36 -16.19
C ILE A 238 -12.88 -18.26 -15.64
N SER A 239 -11.57 -18.55 -15.62
CA SER A 239 -10.61 -17.61 -15.06
C SER A 239 -10.67 -16.28 -15.79
N GLU A 240 -10.81 -15.21 -15.01
CA GLU A 240 -10.89 -13.84 -15.52
C GLU A 240 -9.89 -12.95 -14.79
N SER A 241 -9.69 -11.75 -15.34
CA SER A 241 -8.80 -10.75 -14.77
C SER A 241 -9.27 -10.32 -13.38
N LEU A 242 -8.31 -10.08 -12.50
CA LEU A 242 -8.52 -9.57 -11.16
C LEU A 242 -7.96 -8.16 -11.06
N ILE A 243 -8.61 -7.37 -10.20
CA ILE A 243 -8.17 -6.03 -9.84
C ILE A 243 -7.99 -5.97 -8.32
N PRO A 244 -7.07 -5.12 -7.83
CA PRO A 244 -6.96 -4.84 -6.41
C PRO A 244 -8.30 -4.41 -5.82
N GLY A 245 -8.65 -4.98 -4.67
CA GLY A 245 -9.94 -4.75 -4.00
C GLY A 245 -11.04 -5.72 -4.38
N ALA A 246 -10.89 -6.55 -5.43
CA ALA A 246 -11.87 -7.59 -5.73
C ALA A 246 -11.98 -8.57 -4.54
N ILE A 247 -13.21 -8.91 -4.13
CA ILE A 247 -13.46 -9.83 -3.02
C ILE A 247 -13.91 -11.15 -3.60
N GLN A 248 -12.98 -12.08 -3.68
CA GLN A 248 -13.28 -13.45 -4.06
C GLN A 248 -13.90 -14.20 -2.88
N VAL A 249 -14.83 -15.09 -3.18
CA VAL A 249 -15.26 -16.13 -2.25
C VAL A 249 -14.84 -17.45 -2.91
N PRO A 250 -14.00 -18.29 -2.28
CA PRO A 250 -13.72 -19.65 -2.72
C PRO A 250 -14.78 -20.66 -2.22
N GLY A 251 -14.62 -21.95 -2.53
CA GLY A 251 -15.58 -23.01 -2.18
C GLY A 251 -15.85 -23.19 -0.67
N ASP A 252 -14.93 -22.76 0.18
CA ASP A 252 -15.11 -22.77 1.64
C ASP A 252 -16.10 -21.70 2.16
N GLY A 253 -16.52 -20.77 1.29
CA GLY A 253 -17.48 -19.71 1.59
C GLY A 253 -16.87 -18.52 2.33
N LYS A 254 -15.55 -18.43 2.44
CA LYS A 254 -14.86 -17.38 3.20
C LYS A 254 -14.27 -16.32 2.26
N PRO A 255 -14.46 -15.02 2.53
CA PRO A 255 -14.00 -13.99 1.60
C PRO A 255 -12.47 -13.82 1.62
N MET A 256 -11.91 -13.47 0.46
CA MET A 256 -10.52 -13.10 0.26
C MET A 256 -10.45 -11.81 -0.55
N ILE A 257 -9.79 -10.79 -0.02
CA ILE A 257 -9.56 -9.51 -0.72
C ILE A 257 -8.31 -9.65 -1.58
N ILE A 258 -8.44 -9.43 -2.88
CA ILE A 258 -7.31 -9.44 -3.82
C ILE A 258 -6.52 -8.13 -3.73
N LEU A 259 -5.20 -8.24 -3.80
CA LEU A 259 -4.26 -7.12 -3.79
C LEU A 259 -3.46 -7.07 -5.11
N ASN A 260 -2.28 -6.45 -5.11
CA ASN A 260 -1.63 -6.02 -6.35
C ASN A 260 -0.79 -7.10 -7.07
N GLU A 261 -0.66 -8.31 -6.52
CA GLU A 261 0.27 -9.33 -7.04
C GLU A 261 -0.41 -10.49 -7.78
N LEU A 262 -1.74 -10.44 -7.96
CA LEU A 262 -2.51 -11.51 -8.63
C LEU A 262 -3.25 -10.95 -9.85
N VAL A 263 -3.11 -11.61 -10.99
CA VAL A 263 -3.63 -11.13 -12.29
C VAL A 263 -4.93 -11.80 -12.71
N THR A 264 -5.06 -13.11 -12.48
CA THR A 264 -6.23 -13.90 -12.89
C THR A 264 -6.70 -14.81 -11.77
N GLY A 265 -7.99 -15.15 -11.75
CA GLY A 265 -8.50 -16.18 -10.86
C GLY A 265 -9.87 -16.71 -11.27
N GLY A 266 -10.15 -17.94 -10.85
CA GLY A 266 -11.37 -18.69 -11.17
C GLY A 266 -12.44 -18.69 -10.06
N TYR A 267 -12.33 -17.82 -9.06
CA TYR A 267 -13.33 -17.70 -8.00
C TYR A 267 -14.30 -16.54 -8.27
N THR A 268 -15.57 -16.74 -7.89
CA THR A 268 -16.61 -15.72 -7.97
C THR A 268 -16.27 -14.53 -7.07
N LYS A 269 -16.53 -13.32 -7.56
CA LYS A 269 -16.36 -12.09 -6.78
C LYS A 269 -17.71 -11.53 -6.39
N ILE A 270 -17.93 -11.41 -5.08
CA ILE A 270 -19.19 -10.90 -4.53
C ILE A 270 -19.27 -9.37 -4.60
N ALA A 271 -18.13 -8.69 -4.49
CA ALA A 271 -18.03 -7.24 -4.53
C ALA A 271 -16.58 -6.79 -4.80
N THR A 272 -16.39 -5.50 -5.05
CA THR A 272 -15.08 -4.86 -5.22
C THR A 272 -14.95 -3.66 -4.30
N ILE A 273 -13.87 -3.59 -3.53
CA ILE A 273 -13.55 -2.44 -2.66
C ILE A 273 -13.19 -1.23 -3.52
N ILE A 274 -13.71 -0.06 -3.14
CA ILE A 274 -13.43 1.18 -3.87
C ILE A 274 -11.97 1.62 -3.70
N SER A 275 -11.42 2.29 -4.71
CA SER A 275 -10.02 2.70 -4.74
C SER A 275 -9.59 3.52 -3.52
N THR A 276 -10.45 4.40 -3.01
CA THR A 276 -10.14 5.26 -1.85
C THR A 276 -10.01 4.50 -0.54
N ASP A 277 -10.58 3.28 -0.46
CA ASP A 277 -10.51 2.42 0.73
C ASP A 277 -9.37 1.39 0.65
N LEU A 278 -8.66 1.29 -0.47
CA LEU A 278 -7.49 0.41 -0.59
C LEU A 278 -6.37 0.77 0.39
N SER A 279 -6.23 2.05 0.75
CA SER A 279 -5.31 2.49 1.80
C SER A 279 -5.65 1.86 3.16
N LYS A 280 -6.94 1.75 3.50
CA LYS A 280 -7.38 1.05 4.72
C LYS A 280 -7.06 -0.44 4.64
N VAL A 281 -7.30 -1.06 3.49
CA VAL A 281 -6.99 -2.48 3.24
C VAL A 281 -5.50 -2.76 3.43
N ALA A 282 -4.64 -1.88 2.92
CA ALA A 282 -3.19 -1.99 3.07
C ALA A 282 -2.70 -1.84 4.51
N GLN A 283 -3.52 -1.31 5.42
CA GLN A 283 -3.20 -1.19 6.85
C GLN A 283 -3.74 -2.35 7.70
N LEU A 284 -4.50 -3.28 7.10
CA LEU A 284 -4.98 -4.49 7.78
C LEU A 284 -3.83 -5.43 8.12
N LYS A 285 -3.88 -6.01 9.32
CA LYS A 285 -2.97 -7.05 9.80
C LYS A 285 -3.74 -8.20 10.47
N PRO A 286 -3.11 -9.38 10.64
CA PRO A 286 -3.76 -10.51 11.31
C PRO A 286 -4.39 -10.12 12.65
N GLY A 287 -5.63 -10.56 12.85
CA GLY A 287 -6.43 -10.23 14.03
C GLY A 287 -7.36 -9.04 13.87
N ASP A 288 -7.10 -8.12 12.94
CA ASP A 288 -8.01 -7.00 12.63
C ASP A 288 -9.35 -7.51 12.09
N ARG A 289 -10.43 -6.75 12.30
CA ARG A 289 -11.78 -7.09 11.84
C ARG A 289 -12.26 -6.05 10.84
N VAL A 290 -12.92 -6.53 9.79
CA VAL A 290 -13.54 -5.70 8.76
C VAL A 290 -15.01 -6.07 8.61
N ARG A 291 -15.78 -5.11 8.11
CA ARG A 291 -17.15 -5.31 7.61
C ARG A 291 -17.27 -4.61 6.28
N PHE A 292 -18.17 -5.09 5.43
CA PHE A 292 -18.35 -4.57 4.08
C PHE A 292 -19.60 -3.70 4.01
N GLU A 293 -19.46 -2.51 3.43
CA GLU A 293 -20.52 -1.52 3.29
C GLU A 293 -20.80 -1.30 1.79
N PRO A 294 -21.86 -1.91 1.24
CA PRO A 294 -22.24 -1.69 -0.15
C PRO A 294 -22.59 -0.22 -0.41
N ILE A 295 -22.02 0.34 -1.46
CA ILE A 295 -22.33 1.69 -1.97
C ILE A 295 -22.52 1.66 -3.48
N SER A 296 -23.06 2.74 -4.03
CA SER A 296 -23.19 2.91 -5.47
C SER A 296 -21.86 3.27 -6.14
N ALA A 297 -21.73 2.96 -7.44
CA ALA A 297 -20.59 3.41 -8.24
C ALA A 297 -20.49 4.94 -8.33
N GLU A 298 -21.63 5.65 -8.32
CA GLU A 298 -21.67 7.11 -8.32
C GLU A 298 -21.06 7.70 -7.04
N GLU A 299 -21.44 7.17 -5.87
CA GLU A 299 -20.84 7.56 -4.59
C GLU A 299 -19.33 7.24 -4.56
N ALA A 300 -18.91 6.10 -5.09
CA ALA A 300 -17.50 5.74 -5.20
C ALA A 300 -16.70 6.76 -6.04
N HIS A 301 -17.24 7.20 -7.18
CA HIS A 301 -16.61 8.23 -8.00
C HIS A 301 -16.55 9.59 -7.30
N GLN A 302 -17.58 9.97 -6.56
CA GLN A 302 -17.58 11.22 -5.78
C GLN A 302 -16.49 11.21 -4.70
N LEU A 303 -16.34 10.08 -3.99
CA LEU A 303 -15.29 9.90 -2.99
C LEU A 303 -13.89 9.98 -3.61
N LEU A 304 -13.70 9.36 -4.77
CA LEU A 304 -12.43 9.41 -5.51
C LEU A 304 -12.10 10.83 -5.93
N ARG A 305 -13.03 11.55 -6.57
CA ARG A 305 -12.85 12.96 -6.97
C ARG A 305 -12.48 13.84 -5.78
N LYS A 306 -13.12 13.61 -4.61
CA LYS A 306 -12.81 14.34 -3.38
C LYS A 306 -11.39 14.07 -2.87
N GLN A 307 -10.95 12.81 -2.89
CA GLN A 307 -9.58 12.43 -2.48
C GLN A 307 -8.53 13.03 -3.43
N GLU A 308 -8.73 12.89 -4.74
CA GLU A 308 -7.82 13.46 -5.74
C GLU A 308 -7.78 14.98 -5.70
N GLY A 309 -8.93 15.64 -5.52
CA GLY A 309 -9.00 17.09 -5.36
C GLY A 309 -8.23 17.59 -4.13
N ARG A 310 -8.29 16.87 -3.01
CA ARG A 310 -7.50 17.19 -1.80
C ARG A 310 -6.01 17.07 -2.05
N LEU A 311 -5.58 16.00 -2.72
CA LEU A 311 -4.17 15.76 -3.01
C LEU A 311 -3.62 16.77 -4.01
N LYS A 312 -4.41 17.12 -5.04
CA LYS A 312 -4.10 18.19 -5.99
C LYS A 312 -3.93 19.54 -5.28
N ASN A 313 -4.89 19.93 -4.44
CA ASN A 313 -4.81 21.18 -3.69
C ASN A 313 -3.58 21.20 -2.77
N PHE A 314 -3.26 20.06 -2.13
CA PHE A 314 -2.04 19.94 -1.34
C PHE A 314 -0.79 20.14 -2.22
N LYS A 315 -0.67 19.42 -3.35
CA LYS A 315 0.46 19.55 -4.30
C LYS A 315 0.66 21.01 -4.72
N GLU A 316 -0.40 21.69 -5.14
CA GLU A 316 -0.34 23.10 -5.54
C GLU A 316 0.10 24.01 -4.38
N SER A 317 -0.49 23.86 -3.20
CA SER A 317 -0.12 24.66 -2.02
C SER A 317 1.32 24.43 -1.53
N PHE A 318 1.84 23.22 -1.74
CA PHE A 318 3.17 22.82 -1.29
C PHE A 318 4.26 23.20 -2.29
N GLN A 319 3.93 23.24 -3.59
CA GLN A 319 4.84 23.74 -4.63
C GLN A 319 5.07 25.25 -4.54
N HIS A 320 4.09 26.02 -4.05
CA HIS A 320 4.18 27.47 -3.88
C HIS A 320 4.80 27.94 -2.55
N ARG A 321 5.32 27.01 -1.73
CA ARG A 321 6.17 27.31 -0.56
C ARG A 321 7.63 27.22 -0.95
#